data_AF-A0A251STM0-F1
#
_entry.id   AF-A0A251STM0-F1
#
_cell.length_a   1.000
_cell.length_b   1.000
_cell.length_c   1.000
_cell.angle_alpha   90.00
_cell.angle_beta   90.00
_cell.angle_gamma   90.00
#
_symmetry.space_group_name_H-M   'P 1'
#
loop_
_entity.id
_entity.type
_entity.pdbx_description
1 polymer ?
#
loop_
_entity_poly.entity_id
_entity_poly.type
_entity_poly.pdbx_seq_one_letter_code
_entity_poly.pdbx_strand_id
1 'polypeptide(L)'
;MMTLLFQSPHVSLRKLALGTINQFILLMPPVLFMSMDTYLQGLFVLAIDPSSEVRKLVCSAFVQLIEVRPSFLEPHLCNVIEYMLQVNNDPDEEVSLEGCEFWSVFCEAPLPPDNLRSFLPRLIPVLLSNMAYADHDESLLDAEVNSFPASSTFFFK
;
A
#
# COMPACT_ATOMS: atom_id res chain seq x y z
N MET A 1 -15.21 11.59 -14.40
CA MET A 1 -15.27 13.03 -14.06
C MET A 1 -14.27 13.38 -12.95
N MET A 2 -14.21 12.64 -11.84
CA MET A 2 -13.22 12.90 -10.76
C MET A 2 -11.77 12.52 -11.12
N THR A 3 -11.54 11.51 -11.94
CA THR A 3 -10.19 11.12 -12.41
C THR A 3 -9.47 12.21 -13.21
N LEU A 4 -10.19 13.17 -13.79
CA LEU A 4 -9.60 14.34 -14.46
C LEU A 4 -8.83 15.23 -13.47
N LEU A 5 -9.23 15.24 -12.20
CA LEU A 5 -8.58 16.03 -11.16
C LEU A 5 -7.22 15.47 -10.76
N PHE A 6 -6.87 14.24 -11.16
CA PHE A 6 -5.56 13.64 -10.88
C PHE A 6 -4.43 14.37 -11.61
N GLN A 7 -4.73 15.08 -12.70
CA GLN A 7 -3.75 15.88 -13.43
C GLN A 7 -3.74 17.35 -12.99
N SER A 8 -4.48 17.69 -11.92
CA SER A 8 -4.54 19.06 -11.41
C SER A 8 -3.18 19.52 -10.91
N PRO A 9 -2.77 20.78 -11.18
CA PRO A 9 -1.53 21.33 -10.63
C PRO A 9 -1.59 21.44 -9.10
N HIS A 10 -2.79 21.49 -8.51
CA HIS A 10 -3.00 21.64 -7.08
C HIS A 10 -3.00 20.28 -6.37
N VAL A 11 -2.01 20.04 -5.51
CA VAL A 11 -1.87 18.82 -4.68
C VAL A 11 -3.15 18.50 -3.92
N SER A 12 -3.78 19.51 -3.30
CA SER A 12 -5.01 19.35 -2.53
C SER A 12 -6.16 18.76 -3.36
N LEU A 13 -6.26 19.12 -4.65
CA LEU A 13 -7.30 18.59 -5.54
C LEU A 13 -7.01 17.14 -5.91
N ARG A 14 -5.74 16.78 -6.17
CA ARG A 14 -5.35 15.38 -6.43
C ARG A 14 -5.63 14.51 -5.21
N LYS A 15 -5.21 14.96 -4.02
CA LYS A 15 -5.43 14.29 -2.74
C LYS A 15 -6.92 14.08 -2.45
N LEU A 16 -7.73 15.15 -2.52
CA LEU A 16 -9.17 15.07 -2.25
C LEU A 16 -9.90 14.18 -3.26
N ALA A 17 -9.54 14.27 -4.55
CA ALA A 17 -10.15 13.45 -5.59
C ALA A 17 -9.85 11.96 -5.37
N LEU A 18 -8.57 11.62 -5.14
CA LEU A 18 -8.16 10.24 -4.90
C LEU A 18 -8.76 9.70 -3.60
N GLY A 19 -8.62 10.43 -2.50
CA GLY A 19 -9.16 10.04 -1.21
C GLY A 19 -10.68 9.81 -1.24
N THR A 20 -11.43 10.64 -1.99
CA THR A 20 -12.88 10.45 -2.18
C THR A 20 -13.19 9.17 -2.93
N ILE A 21 -12.44 8.84 -3.99
CA ILE A 21 -12.67 7.60 -4.74
C ILE A 21 -12.34 6.37 -3.88
N ASN A 22 -11.26 6.42 -3.08
CA ASN A 22 -10.87 5.33 -2.19
C ASN A 22 -12.01 4.92 -1.24
N GLN A 23 -12.78 5.89 -0.70
CA GLN A 23 -13.92 5.60 0.18
C GLN A 23 -14.99 4.69 -0.44
N PHE A 24 -15.05 4.61 -1.78
CA PHE A 24 -16.02 3.79 -2.49
C PHE A 24 -15.47 2.47 -3.01
N ILE A 25 -14.17 2.18 -2.86
CA ILE A 25 -13.57 0.93 -3.35
C ILE A 25 -14.25 -0.28 -2.69
N LEU A 26 -14.47 -0.23 -1.38
CA LEU A 26 -15.12 -1.32 -0.63
C LEU A 26 -16.56 -1.57 -1.11
N LEU A 27 -17.34 -0.51 -1.34
CA LEU A 27 -18.73 -0.63 -1.80
C LEU A 27 -18.83 -1.02 -3.28
N MET A 28 -17.81 -0.68 -4.08
CA MET A 28 -17.71 -0.96 -5.51
C MET A 28 -19.01 -0.62 -6.28
N PRO A 29 -19.47 0.66 -6.27
CA PRO A 29 -20.68 1.04 -6.98
C PRO A 29 -20.52 0.83 -8.50
N PRO A 30 -21.61 0.60 -9.25
CA PRO A 30 -21.54 0.31 -10.69
C PRO A 30 -20.77 1.35 -11.51
N VAL A 31 -20.86 2.63 -11.13
CA VAL A 31 -20.14 3.72 -11.80
C VAL A 31 -18.61 3.59 -11.65
N LEU A 32 -18.12 3.17 -10.48
CA LEU A 32 -16.70 2.94 -10.25
C LEU A 32 -16.25 1.69 -11.01
N PHE A 33 -17.04 0.62 -10.94
CA PHE A 33 -16.79 -0.62 -11.67
C PHE A 33 -16.63 -0.39 -13.18
N MET A 34 -17.53 0.39 -13.80
CA MET A 34 -17.46 0.69 -15.23
C MET A 34 -16.31 1.62 -15.63
N SER A 35 -15.73 2.37 -14.68
CA SER A 35 -14.64 3.31 -14.93
C SER A 35 -13.30 2.86 -14.34
N MET A 36 -13.20 1.57 -14.01
CA MET A 36 -12.06 1.01 -13.28
C MET A 36 -10.74 1.13 -14.04
N ASP A 37 -10.73 0.91 -15.36
CA ASP A 37 -9.52 1.06 -16.18
C ASP A 37 -8.98 2.49 -16.15
N THR A 38 -9.87 3.47 -16.21
CA THR A 38 -9.49 4.89 -16.12
C THR A 38 -8.96 5.23 -14.73
N TYR A 39 -9.53 4.63 -13.69
CA TYR A 39 -9.06 4.79 -12.33
C TYR A 39 -7.66 4.19 -12.12
N LEU A 40 -7.41 2.96 -12.59
CA LEU A 40 -6.09 2.32 -12.52
C LEU A 40 -5.02 3.11 -13.28
N GLN A 41 -5.34 3.57 -14.50
CA GLN A 41 -4.44 4.46 -15.25
C GLN A 41 -4.12 5.73 -14.46
N GLY A 42 -5.13 6.30 -13.81
CA GLY A 42 -4.98 7.44 -12.91
C GLY A 42 -4.06 7.16 -11.73
N LEU A 43 -4.18 5.99 -11.09
CA LEU A 43 -3.31 5.57 -9.99
C LEU A 43 -1.84 5.48 -10.43
N PHE A 44 -1.57 4.89 -11.60
CA PHE A 44 -0.20 4.82 -12.12
C PHE A 44 0.39 6.19 -12.47
N VAL A 45 -0.44 7.17 -12.84
CA VAL A 45 0.03 8.57 -13.01
C VAL A 45 0.38 9.19 -11.66
N LEU A 46 -0.44 8.95 -10.63
CA LEU A 46 -0.22 9.48 -9.28
C LEU A 46 0.85 8.72 -8.48
N ALA A 47 1.25 7.53 -8.92
CA ALA A 47 2.29 6.71 -8.28
C ALA A 47 3.63 7.44 -8.14
N ILE A 48 3.94 8.36 -9.06
CA ILE A 48 5.17 9.17 -9.06
C ILE A 48 4.92 10.61 -8.58
N ASP A 49 3.80 10.85 -7.87
CA ASP A 49 3.47 12.20 -7.40
C ASP A 49 4.54 12.73 -6.43
N PRO A 50 4.96 14.01 -6.55
CA PRO A 50 5.92 14.59 -5.63
C PRO A 50 5.42 14.64 -4.18
N SER A 51 4.10 14.67 -3.96
CA SER A 51 3.51 14.70 -2.62
C SER A 51 3.41 13.28 -2.03
N SER A 52 4.04 13.06 -0.87
CA SER A 52 3.91 11.80 -0.13
C SER A 52 2.48 11.50 0.29
N GLU A 53 1.70 12.52 0.68
CA GLU A 53 0.27 12.35 0.99
C GLU A 53 -0.53 11.73 -0.17
N VAL A 54 -0.18 12.06 -1.42
CA VAL A 54 -0.83 11.49 -2.60
C VAL A 54 -0.33 10.06 -2.84
N ARG A 55 0.98 9.82 -2.76
CA ARG A 55 1.55 8.47 -2.92
C ARG A 55 0.99 7.49 -1.89
N LYS A 56 0.85 7.92 -0.62
CA LYS A 56 0.20 7.14 0.44
C LYS A 56 -1.22 6.71 0.05
N LEU A 57 -2.02 7.64 -0.48
CA LEU A 57 -3.37 7.30 -0.95
C LEU A 57 -3.38 6.35 -2.15
N VAL A 58 -2.35 6.38 -3.00
CA VAL A 58 -2.19 5.42 -4.11
C VAL A 58 -1.89 4.03 -3.56
N CYS A 59 -1.01 3.93 -2.56
CA CYS A 59 -0.72 2.68 -1.86
C CYS A 59 -1.99 2.11 -1.24
N SER A 60 -2.70 2.91 -0.45
CA SER A 60 -3.98 2.54 0.17
C SER A 60 -5.01 2.06 -0.85
N ALA A 61 -5.09 2.71 -2.01
CA ALA A 61 -5.98 2.30 -3.09
C ALA A 61 -5.65 0.88 -3.60
N PHE A 62 -4.37 0.58 -3.84
CA PHE A 62 -3.96 -0.74 -4.29
C PHE A 62 -4.18 -1.82 -3.22
N VAL A 63 -3.97 -1.52 -1.93
CA VAL A 63 -4.30 -2.42 -0.82
C VAL A 63 -5.79 -2.76 -0.82
N GLN A 64 -6.66 -1.76 -0.89
CA GLN A 64 -8.11 -1.98 -0.93
C GLN A 64 -8.56 -2.72 -2.20
N LEU A 65 -7.90 -2.48 -3.33
CA LEU A 65 -8.24 -3.15 -4.59
C LEU A 65 -7.85 -4.61 -4.61
N ILE A 66 -6.65 -4.96 -4.10
CA ILE A 66 -6.22 -6.36 -4.02
C ILE A 66 -7.10 -7.15 -3.05
N GLU A 67 -7.57 -6.51 -1.96
CA GLU A 67 -8.50 -7.08 -0.99
C GLU A 67 -9.88 -7.37 -1.61
N VAL A 68 -10.50 -6.36 -2.22
CA VAL A 68 -11.92 -6.42 -2.60
C VAL A 68 -12.11 -7.00 -4.00
N ARG A 69 -11.22 -6.70 -4.95
CA ARG A 69 -11.34 -7.08 -6.37
C ARG A 69 -9.98 -7.36 -7.03
N PRO A 70 -9.26 -8.42 -6.62
CA PRO A 70 -7.96 -8.76 -7.21
C PRO A 70 -8.02 -9.05 -8.72
N SER A 71 -9.18 -9.49 -9.23
CA SER A 71 -9.37 -9.79 -10.66
C SER A 71 -9.16 -8.59 -11.59
N PHE A 72 -9.36 -7.35 -11.10
CA PHE A 72 -9.05 -6.15 -11.89
C PHE A 72 -7.55 -5.84 -11.94
N LEU A 73 -6.80 -6.31 -10.94
CA LEU A 73 -5.37 -6.08 -10.87
C LEU A 73 -4.59 -7.15 -11.65
N GLU A 74 -5.13 -8.35 -11.85
CA GLU A 74 -4.48 -9.43 -12.64
C GLU A 74 -3.76 -8.97 -13.92
N PRO A 75 -4.37 -8.20 -14.84
CA PRO A 75 -3.70 -7.78 -16.08
C PRO A 75 -2.54 -6.80 -15.85
N HIS A 76 -2.50 -6.14 -14.69
CA HIS A 76 -1.51 -5.12 -14.32
C HIS A 76 -0.66 -5.54 -13.13
N LEU A 77 -0.81 -6.77 -12.65
CA LEU A 77 -0.32 -7.18 -11.32
C LEU A 77 1.19 -7.08 -11.22
N CYS A 78 1.91 -7.44 -12.30
CA CYS A 78 3.36 -7.27 -12.37
C CYS A 78 3.80 -5.82 -12.16
N ASN A 79 3.07 -4.86 -12.74
CA ASN A 79 3.38 -3.44 -12.59
C ASN A 79 3.05 -2.94 -11.18
N VAL A 80 1.97 -3.44 -10.58
CA VAL A 80 1.60 -3.11 -9.20
C VAL A 80 2.63 -3.66 -8.22
N ILE A 81 3.07 -4.91 -8.37
CA ILE A 81 4.11 -5.52 -7.53
C ILE A 81 5.43 -4.76 -7.67
N GLU A 82 5.83 -4.41 -8.90
CA GLU A 82 7.06 -3.64 -9.12
C GLU A 82 6.98 -2.24 -8.47
N TYR A 83 5.82 -1.58 -8.57
CA TYR A 83 5.58 -0.32 -7.89
C TYR A 83 5.66 -0.49 -6.36
N MET A 84 4.98 -1.49 -5.78
CA MET A 84 4.98 -1.71 -4.33
C MET A 84 6.37 -2.03 -3.79
N LEU A 85 7.20 -2.75 -4.55
CA LEU A 85 8.60 -2.99 -4.18
C LEU A 85 9.41 -1.68 -4.11
N GLN A 86 9.13 -0.73 -5.00
CA GLN A 86 9.78 0.59 -4.98
C GLN A 86 9.28 1.43 -3.80
N VAL A 87 7.97 1.42 -3.54
CA VAL A 87 7.32 2.13 -2.42
C VAL A 87 7.85 1.69 -1.06
N ASN A 88 8.16 0.41 -0.85
CA ASN A 88 8.76 -0.04 0.41
C ASN A 88 10.12 0.61 0.73
N ASN A 89 10.73 1.30 -0.24
CA ASN A 89 11.97 2.08 -0.08
C ASN A 89 11.71 3.59 -0.30
N ASP A 90 10.47 4.05 -0.18
CA ASP A 90 10.11 5.48 -0.29
C ASP A 90 10.81 6.27 0.83
N PRO A 91 11.33 7.48 0.55
CA PRO A 91 11.95 8.33 1.57
C PRO A 91 10.98 8.77 2.67
N ASP A 92 9.67 8.75 2.40
CA ASP A 92 8.64 9.03 3.40
C ASP A 92 8.21 7.72 4.08
N GLU A 93 8.48 7.62 5.38
CA GLU A 93 8.22 6.41 6.17
C GLU A 93 6.74 6.04 6.21
N GLU A 94 5.81 7.01 6.21
CA GLU A 94 4.38 6.71 6.18
C GLU A 94 3.95 6.09 4.85
N VAL A 95 4.56 6.50 3.74
CA VAL A 95 4.32 5.90 2.42
C VAL A 95 4.87 4.48 2.37
N SER A 96 6.07 4.26 2.89
CA SER A 96 6.67 2.92 2.98
C SER A 96 5.83 1.99 3.85
N LEU A 97 5.35 2.45 5.01
CA LEU A 97 4.50 1.69 5.91
C LEU A 97 3.17 1.27 5.24
N GLU A 98 2.50 2.18 4.56
CA GLU A 98 1.28 1.86 3.80
C GLU A 98 1.55 0.86 2.67
N GLY A 99 2.73 0.95 2.03
CA GLY A 99 3.19 -0.03 1.03
C GLY A 99 3.41 -1.43 1.62
N CYS A 100 3.86 -1.52 2.88
CA CYS A 100 4.08 -2.80 3.55
C CYS A 100 2.76 -3.58 3.77
N GLU A 101 1.65 -2.89 4.04
CA GLU A 101 0.34 -3.53 4.23
C GLU A 101 -0.11 -4.33 3.01
N PHE A 102 0.29 -3.90 1.80
CA PHE A 102 -0.04 -4.58 0.55
C PHE A 102 0.35 -6.07 0.56
N TRP A 103 1.50 -6.42 1.12
CA TRP A 103 2.02 -7.80 1.06
C TRP A 103 1.19 -8.76 1.91
N SER A 104 0.75 -8.31 3.09
CA SER A 104 -0.13 -9.08 3.97
C SER A 104 -1.47 -9.35 3.27
N VAL A 105 -2.09 -8.31 2.70
CA VAL A 105 -3.37 -8.44 1.98
C VAL A 105 -3.22 -9.28 0.70
N PHE A 106 -2.10 -9.14 -0.02
CA PHE A 106 -1.82 -9.97 -1.20
C PHE A 106 -1.77 -11.47 -0.85
N CYS A 107 -1.20 -11.84 0.30
CA CYS A 107 -1.10 -13.24 0.71
C CYS A 107 -2.45 -13.87 1.07
N GLU A 108 -3.43 -13.05 1.47
CA GLU A 108 -4.80 -13.47 1.77
C GLU A 108 -5.70 -13.46 0.52
N ALA A 109 -5.32 -12.70 -0.51
CA ALA A 109 -6.09 -12.60 -1.74
C ALA A 109 -6.15 -13.94 -2.49
N PRO A 110 -7.28 -14.27 -3.15
CA PRO A 110 -7.45 -15.48 -3.95
C PRO A 110 -6.70 -15.42 -5.29
N LEU A 111 -5.38 -15.19 -5.25
CA LEU A 111 -4.49 -15.08 -6.41
C LEU A 111 -3.52 -16.26 -6.49
N PRO A 112 -3.08 -16.66 -7.70
CA PRO A 112 -2.06 -17.68 -7.84
C PRO A 112 -0.76 -17.29 -7.12
N PRO A 113 -0.17 -18.16 -6.28
CA PRO A 113 1.05 -17.85 -5.54
C PRO A 113 2.26 -17.64 -6.46
N ASP A 114 2.22 -18.21 -7.67
CA ASP A 114 3.26 -18.02 -8.68
C ASP A 114 3.40 -16.56 -9.14
N ASN A 115 2.38 -15.72 -8.95
CA ASN A 115 2.42 -14.30 -9.30
C ASN A 115 3.47 -13.52 -8.50
N LEU A 116 3.80 -13.97 -7.28
CA LEU A 116 4.80 -13.34 -6.42
C LEU A 116 6.17 -14.03 -6.51
N ARG A 117 6.22 -15.27 -7.01
CA ARG A 117 7.39 -16.15 -6.92
C ARG A 117 8.65 -15.57 -7.55
N SER A 118 8.53 -14.89 -8.69
CA SER A 118 9.66 -14.23 -9.36
C SER A 118 10.18 -13.00 -8.61
N PHE A 119 9.36 -12.40 -7.76
CA PHE A 119 9.67 -11.18 -7.00
C PHE A 119 10.19 -11.47 -5.59
N LEU A 120 9.90 -12.66 -5.03
CA LEU A 120 10.34 -13.08 -3.69
C LEU A 120 11.82 -12.84 -3.37
N PRO A 121 12.79 -13.12 -4.28
CA PRO A 121 14.21 -12.87 -4.00
C PRO A 121 14.53 -11.40 -3.71
N ARG A 122 13.73 -10.46 -4.26
CA ARG A 122 13.85 -9.02 -4.02
C ARG A 122 12.98 -8.56 -2.86
N LEU A 123 11.79 -9.14 -2.70
CA LEU A 123 10.83 -8.77 -1.66
C LEU A 123 11.33 -9.15 -0.25
N ILE A 124 11.86 -10.37 -0.08
CA ILE A 124 12.26 -10.88 1.24
C ILE A 124 13.30 -9.96 1.92
N PRO A 125 14.40 -9.53 1.26
CA PRO A 125 15.34 -8.60 1.87
C PRO A 125 14.71 -7.27 2.27
N VAL A 126 13.80 -6.73 1.46
CA VAL A 126 13.11 -5.46 1.72
C VAL A 126 12.25 -5.58 2.97
N LEU A 127 11.43 -6.63 3.08
CA LEU A 127 10.60 -6.87 4.26
C LEU A 127 11.43 -7.06 5.53
N LEU A 128 12.52 -7.84 5.44
CA LEU A 128 13.41 -8.05 6.59
C LEU A 128 14.09 -6.75 7.06
N SER A 129 14.44 -5.86 6.13
CA SER A 129 14.99 -4.55 6.45
C SER A 129 13.98 -3.68 7.20
N ASN A 130 12.70 -3.73 6.80
CA ASN A 130 11.63 -2.94 7.41
C ASN A 130 11.19 -3.49 8.79
N MET A 131 11.66 -4.68 9.18
CA MET A 131 11.43 -5.28 10.50
C MET A 131 12.54 -4.96 11.52
N ALA A 132 13.60 -4.24 11.13
CA ALA A 132 14.63 -3.82 12.06
C ALA A 132 14.07 -2.75 13.00
N TYR A 133 14.19 -2.97 14.31
CA TYR A 133 13.83 -1.96 15.32
C TYR A 133 14.64 -0.69 15.07
N ALA A 134 13.97 0.46 15.10
CA ALA A 134 14.66 1.73 15.02
C ALA A 134 15.39 2.02 16.34
N ASP A 135 16.51 2.75 16.30
CA ASP A 135 17.36 3.02 17.48
C ASP A 135 16.60 3.70 18.64
N HIS A 136 15.44 4.33 18.37
CA HIS A 136 14.57 4.92 19.38
C HIS A 136 13.65 3.91 20.10
N ASP A 137 13.39 2.75 19.51
CA ASP A 137 12.64 1.65 20.12
C ASP A 137 13.46 0.89 21.19
N GLU A 138 14.80 0.96 21.15
CA GLU A 138 15.64 0.37 22.21
C GLU A 138 15.37 1.00 23.59
N SER A 139 15.05 2.30 23.63
CA SER A 139 14.72 3.00 24.88
C SER A 139 13.37 2.58 25.48
N LEU A 140 12.46 2.04 24.67
CA LEU A 140 11.19 1.49 25.12
C LEU A 140 11.36 0.09 25.72
N LEU A 141 12.30 -0.71 25.19
CA LEU A 141 12.60 -2.05 25.73
C LEU A 141 13.16 -1.97 27.16
N ASP A 142 14.01 -1.00 27.46
CA ASP A 142 14.54 -0.77 28.82
C ASP A 142 13.46 -0.31 29.81
N ALA A 143 12.41 0.35 29.33
CA ALA A 143 11.26 0.76 30.15
C ALA A 143 10.29 -0.40 30.43
N GLU A 144 10.10 -1.30 29.45
CA GLU A 144 9.23 -2.48 29.61
C GLU A 144 9.86 -3.60 30.46
N VAL A 145 11.18 -3.80 30.39
CA VAL A 145 11.90 -4.79 31.22
C VAL A 145 11.74 -4.50 32.73
N ASN A 146 11.53 -3.24 33.10
CA ASN A 146 11.29 -2.85 34.50
C ASN A 146 9.84 -2.99 34.97
N SER A 147 8.91 -3.47 34.14
CA SER A 147 7.47 -3.53 34.48
C SER A 147 6.76 -4.87 34.24
N PHE A 148 7.46 -5.97 33.95
CA PHE A 148 6.80 -7.29 33.91
C PHE A 148 6.66 -7.94 35.29
N PRO A 149 5.48 -8.54 35.56
CA PRO A 149 5.47 -9.98 35.63
C PRO A 149 4.66 -10.57 34.47
N ALA A 150 5.33 -11.43 33.72
CA ALA A 150 4.85 -12.51 32.86
C ALA A 150 3.36 -12.52 32.47
N SER A 151 3.07 -12.28 31.18
CA SER A 151 2.32 -13.25 30.38
C SER A 151 2.52 -12.99 28.88
N SER A 152 2.85 -14.07 28.21
CA SER A 152 3.18 -14.24 26.81
C SER A 152 2.04 -13.83 25.88
N THR A 153 2.33 -13.00 24.87
CA THR A 153 1.90 -13.23 23.48
C THR A 153 2.62 -12.25 22.56
N PHE A 154 3.72 -12.73 21.99
CA PHE A 154 4.35 -12.18 20.78
C PHE A 154 3.37 -12.41 19.63
N PHE A 155 2.86 -11.35 19.00
CA PHE A 155 2.36 -11.43 17.63
C PHE A 155 2.53 -10.05 16.98
N PHE A 156 3.33 -10.04 15.92
CA PHE A 156 3.30 -9.13 14.77
C PHE A 156 2.83 -7.71 15.05
N LYS A 157 3.79 -6.79 15.15
CA LYS A 157 3.60 -5.44 14.64
C LYS A 157 3.80 -5.48 13.13
#